data_AF-A0A3M1L5Q3-F1
#
_entry.id   AF-A0A3M1L5Q3-F1
#
_cell.length_a   1.000
_cell.length_b   1.000
_cell.length_c   1.000
_cell.angle_alpha   90.00
_cell.angle_beta   90.00
_cell.angle_gamma   90.00
#
_symmetry.space_group_name_H-M   'P 1'
#
loop_
_entity.id
_entity.type
_entity.pdbx_description
1 polymer ?
#
loop_
_entity_poly.entity_id
_entity_poly.type
_entity_poly.pdbx_seq_one_letter_code
_entity_poly.pdbx_strand_id
1 'polypeptide(L)'
;KTYIVTANEGDSRDYEGFSEETRVKNLDLDPIIFPNASQLQAEQVLGRLKTTNTLGDLDNDGDVDRIYAFGGRSFSILDEDGKIVFDSGDEFAKIIAQQLPNDFNSDNDENNSFDQRSDDKGAEPEGITIGEIDGRIYAFIGLERIGGIMVYDVTNPLNPTFVIYVNNRDFTGEPELGTAGDLAPEGLLFISPTESPNHQPLLIVTNEVSGTTTLYSVGTTSQIESVPESTSLLSLLGLLAFLSRKKSS
;
A
#
# COMPACT_ATOMS: atom_id res chain seq x y z
N LYS A 1 7.29 21.16 16.28
CA LYS A 1 7.20 21.09 14.81
C LYS A 1 6.28 19.95 14.48
N THR A 2 5.35 20.18 13.58
CA THR A 2 4.45 19.15 13.09
C THR A 2 5.03 18.58 11.81
N TYR A 3 4.93 17.27 11.64
CA TYR A 3 5.28 16.59 10.40
C TYR A 3 4.08 15.80 9.92
N ILE A 4 3.95 15.67 8.61
CA ILE A 4 2.91 14.92 7.94
C ILE A 4 3.59 13.73 7.25
N VAL A 5 3.06 12.54 7.43
CA VAL A 5 3.56 11.34 6.75
C VAL A 5 2.52 10.92 5.71
N THR A 6 2.96 10.68 4.48
CA THR A 6 2.09 10.33 3.36
C THR A 6 2.53 9.00 2.75
N ALA A 7 1.56 8.13 2.48
CA ALA A 7 1.75 7.04 1.54
C ALA A 7 1.64 7.61 0.12
N ASN A 8 2.65 7.37 -0.72
CA ASN A 8 2.67 7.92 -2.07
C ASN A 8 2.04 6.93 -3.07
N GLU A 9 0.77 6.64 -2.85
CA GLU A 9 -0.03 5.67 -3.60
C GLU A 9 -0.10 6.01 -5.09
N GLY A 10 -0.54 7.24 -5.39
CA GLY A 10 -0.71 7.76 -6.74
C GLY A 10 -1.78 7.01 -7.54
N ASP A 11 -2.97 6.85 -6.95
CA ASP A 11 -4.09 6.16 -7.59
C ASP A 11 -4.65 6.90 -8.83
N SER A 12 -5.28 6.12 -9.71
CA SER A 12 -5.90 6.60 -10.95
C SER A 12 -7.36 6.98 -10.73
N ARG A 13 -7.91 7.80 -11.62
CA ARG A 13 -9.34 8.08 -11.65
C ARG A 13 -10.04 7.16 -12.63
N ASP A 14 -10.90 6.28 -12.11
CA ASP A 14 -11.70 5.37 -12.92
C ASP A 14 -13.16 5.38 -12.45
N TYR A 15 -14.09 5.57 -13.39
CA TYR A 15 -15.54 5.55 -13.14
C TYR A 15 -16.32 5.26 -14.44
N GLU A 16 -17.62 5.02 -14.35
CA GLU A 16 -18.43 4.73 -15.54
C GLU A 16 -18.29 5.84 -16.59
N GLY A 17 -17.77 5.49 -17.77
CA GLY A 17 -17.55 6.41 -18.88
C GLY A 17 -16.19 7.13 -18.90
N PHE A 18 -15.30 6.85 -17.95
CA PHE A 18 -13.95 7.42 -17.92
C PHE A 18 -12.94 6.45 -17.30
N SER A 19 -11.79 6.31 -17.97
CA SER A 19 -10.63 5.64 -17.41
C SER A 19 -9.40 6.49 -17.67
N GLU A 20 -8.69 6.85 -16.61
CA GLU A 20 -7.47 7.66 -16.69
C GLU A 20 -6.28 6.84 -17.20
N GLU A 21 -6.29 5.54 -16.93
CA GLU A 21 -5.16 4.67 -17.18
C GLU A 21 -4.99 4.33 -18.67
N THR A 22 -3.76 4.49 -19.16
CA THR A 22 -3.31 3.93 -20.44
C THR A 22 -1.89 3.39 -20.29
N ARG A 23 -1.33 2.85 -21.37
CA ARG A 23 0.07 2.43 -21.42
C ARG A 23 0.83 3.28 -22.43
N VAL A 24 2.14 3.45 -22.22
CA VAL A 24 2.98 4.24 -23.14
C VAL A 24 2.84 3.80 -24.60
N LYS A 25 2.68 2.49 -24.86
CA LYS A 25 2.50 1.98 -26.23
C LYS A 25 1.23 2.47 -26.95
N ASN A 26 0.28 3.03 -26.20
CA ASN A 26 -0.98 3.55 -26.71
C ASN A 26 -1.01 5.09 -26.76
N LEU A 27 0.01 5.78 -26.24
CA LEU A 27 0.09 7.23 -26.29
C LEU A 27 0.39 7.70 -27.73
N ASP A 28 -0.17 8.84 -28.11
CA ASP A 28 0.30 9.57 -29.29
C ASP A 28 1.45 10.47 -28.83
N LEU A 29 2.70 10.06 -29.06
CA LEU A 29 3.88 10.79 -28.57
C LEU A 29 4.31 11.84 -29.60
N ASP A 30 4.60 13.07 -29.14
CA ASP A 30 5.11 14.13 -30.00
C ASP A 30 6.36 13.65 -30.77
N PRO A 31 6.37 13.66 -32.11
CA PRO A 31 7.49 13.19 -32.92
C PRO A 31 8.75 14.08 -32.84
N ILE A 32 8.62 15.33 -32.41
CA ILE A 32 9.71 16.28 -32.16
C ILE A 32 10.35 16.00 -30.79
N ILE A 33 9.54 15.77 -29.75
CA ILE A 33 10.04 15.48 -28.40
C ILE A 33 10.53 14.03 -28.29
N PHE A 34 9.82 13.08 -28.91
CA PHE A 34 10.10 11.65 -28.93
C PHE A 34 10.39 11.15 -30.36
N PRO A 35 11.49 11.58 -30.99
CA PRO A 35 11.83 11.15 -32.36
C PRO A 35 12.09 9.64 -32.48
N ASN A 36 12.23 8.94 -31.35
CA ASN A 36 12.37 7.49 -31.24
C ASN A 36 11.13 6.81 -30.63
N ALA A 37 9.93 7.40 -30.77
CA ALA A 37 8.68 6.90 -30.19
C ALA A 37 8.47 5.38 -30.37
N SER A 38 8.67 4.83 -31.58
CA SER A 38 8.51 3.39 -31.82
C SER A 38 9.42 2.49 -30.98
N GLN A 39 10.62 2.98 -30.61
CA GLN A 39 11.52 2.25 -29.70
C GLN A 39 11.04 2.36 -28.25
N LEU A 40 10.64 3.55 -27.80
CA LEU A 40 10.14 3.78 -26.44
C LEU A 40 8.85 2.99 -26.19
N GLN A 41 7.95 2.98 -27.16
CA GLN A 41 6.65 2.29 -27.11
C GLN A 41 6.75 0.78 -27.28
N ALA A 42 7.94 0.23 -27.54
CA ALA A 42 8.12 -1.21 -27.52
C ALA A 42 7.93 -1.76 -26.10
N GLU A 43 7.25 -2.91 -25.96
CA GLU A 43 6.87 -3.49 -24.66
C GLU A 43 8.06 -3.76 -23.74
N GLN A 44 9.19 -4.15 -24.31
CA GLN A 44 10.45 -4.39 -23.59
C GLN A 44 11.18 -3.11 -23.15
N VAL A 45 10.68 -1.92 -23.48
CA VAL A 45 11.28 -0.62 -23.14
C VAL A 45 10.38 0.13 -22.17
N LEU A 46 9.44 0.93 -22.66
CA LEU A 46 8.44 1.62 -21.83
C LEU A 46 7.02 1.25 -22.23
N GLY A 47 6.80 0.53 -23.34
CA GLY A 47 5.46 0.28 -23.88
C GLY A 47 4.48 -0.33 -22.89
N ARG A 48 4.99 -1.07 -21.91
CA ARG A 48 4.25 -1.63 -20.79
C ARG A 48 3.91 -0.64 -19.69
N LEU A 49 4.71 0.39 -19.45
CA LEU A 49 4.53 1.35 -18.35
C LEU A 49 3.13 1.97 -18.37
N LYS A 50 2.44 1.92 -17.23
CA LYS A 50 1.13 2.51 -16.99
C LYS A 50 1.26 4.00 -16.74
N THR A 51 0.39 4.78 -17.39
CA THR A 51 0.45 6.23 -17.41
C THR A 51 -0.95 6.82 -17.39
N THR A 52 -1.05 8.09 -16.99
CA THR A 52 -2.29 8.87 -17.16
C THR A 52 -2.45 9.27 -18.64
N ASN A 53 -3.70 9.34 -19.10
CA ASN A 53 -4.07 9.92 -20.39
C ASN A 53 -4.59 11.37 -20.28
N THR A 54 -4.54 11.98 -19.08
CA THR A 54 -5.08 13.34 -18.84
C THR A 54 -4.02 14.42 -18.69
N LEU A 55 -2.74 14.03 -18.63
CA LEU A 55 -1.59 14.92 -18.55
C LEU A 55 -0.58 14.55 -19.63
N GLY A 56 0.28 15.50 -19.99
CA GLY A 56 1.38 15.24 -20.92
C GLY A 56 1.38 16.12 -22.15
N ASP A 57 0.23 16.66 -22.53
CA ASP A 57 0.05 17.63 -23.61
C ASP A 57 0.25 19.05 -23.07
N LEU A 58 1.40 19.66 -23.35
CA LEU A 58 1.82 20.96 -22.81
C LEU A 58 1.39 22.13 -23.69
N ASP A 59 1.21 21.91 -24.98
CA ASP A 59 0.85 22.96 -25.94
C ASP A 59 -0.60 22.85 -26.47
N ASN A 60 -1.34 21.81 -26.07
CA ASN A 60 -2.74 21.51 -26.36
C ASN A 60 -2.99 21.14 -27.83
N ASP A 61 -2.05 20.47 -28.49
CA ASP A 61 -2.22 20.01 -29.87
C ASP A 61 -2.74 18.56 -29.99
N GLY A 62 -2.82 17.86 -28.86
CA GLY A 62 -3.40 16.52 -28.73
C GLY A 62 -2.39 15.38 -28.73
N ASP A 63 -1.11 15.65 -28.95
CA ASP A 63 -0.04 14.68 -28.70
C ASP A 63 0.58 14.84 -27.29
N VAL A 64 1.47 13.93 -26.91
CA VAL A 64 2.07 13.86 -25.58
C VAL A 64 3.53 14.29 -25.64
N ASP A 65 3.83 15.42 -25.00
CA ASP A 65 5.20 15.92 -24.75
C ASP A 65 5.87 15.28 -23.53
N ARG A 66 5.08 14.83 -22.55
CA ARG A 66 5.59 14.27 -21.28
C ARG A 66 4.81 13.06 -20.83
N ILE A 67 5.55 12.00 -20.53
CA ILE A 67 5.00 10.77 -19.98
C ILE A 67 4.90 10.89 -18.46
N TYR A 68 3.68 10.78 -17.92
CA TYR A 68 3.40 10.78 -16.49
C TYR A 68 2.94 9.38 -16.04
N ALA A 69 3.75 8.73 -15.22
CA ALA A 69 3.42 7.44 -14.61
C ALA A 69 2.76 7.64 -13.23
N PHE A 70 2.02 6.62 -12.79
CA PHE A 70 1.37 6.61 -11.49
C PHE A 70 2.32 6.16 -10.37
N GLY A 71 1.95 6.54 -9.14
CA GLY A 71 2.60 6.12 -7.90
C GLY A 71 3.95 6.77 -7.59
N GLY A 72 4.12 7.17 -6.33
CA GLY A 72 5.42 7.52 -5.76
C GLY A 72 6.21 6.32 -5.28
N ARG A 73 5.54 5.15 -5.09
CA ARG A 73 6.15 3.85 -4.74
C ARG A 73 6.92 3.86 -3.41
N SER A 74 6.70 4.91 -2.63
CA SER A 74 7.46 5.30 -1.44
C SER A 74 6.52 5.88 -0.38
N PHE A 75 7.05 6.23 0.77
CA PHE A 75 6.39 7.16 1.68
C PHE A 75 7.24 8.43 1.81
N SER A 76 6.58 9.56 2.06
CA SER A 76 7.26 10.83 2.35
C SER A 76 6.94 11.32 3.76
N ILE A 77 7.86 12.12 4.30
CA ILE A 77 7.60 12.97 5.46
C ILE A 77 7.74 14.42 5.01
N LEU A 78 6.74 15.23 5.32
CA LEU A 78 6.67 16.64 5.03
C LEU A 78 6.73 17.44 6.34
N ASP A 79 7.35 18.62 6.30
CA ASP A 79 7.23 19.59 7.39
C ASP A 79 5.88 20.34 7.37
N GLU A 80 5.68 21.21 8.36
CA GLU A 80 4.48 22.03 8.52
C GLU A 80 4.21 23.01 7.37
N ASP A 81 5.20 23.28 6.52
CA ASP A 81 5.06 24.11 5.31
C ASP A 81 4.78 23.25 4.05
N GLY A 82 4.65 21.93 4.19
CA GLY A 82 4.43 21.01 3.09
C GLY A 82 5.69 20.70 2.28
N LYS A 83 6.88 20.99 2.81
CA LYS A 83 8.14 20.61 2.16
C LYS A 83 8.49 19.18 2.52
N ILE A 84 8.77 18.35 1.50
CA ILE A 84 9.33 17.01 1.69
C ILE A 84 10.69 17.13 2.41
N VAL A 85 10.78 16.53 3.59
CA VAL A 85 12.01 16.44 4.40
C VAL A 85 12.65 15.04 4.34
N PHE A 86 11.88 14.03 3.96
CA PHE A 86 12.34 12.68 3.70
C PHE A 86 11.44 12.01 2.64
N ASP A 87 12.04 11.20 1.78
CA ASP A 87 11.34 10.28 0.87
C ASP A 87 12.08 8.94 0.88
N SER A 88 11.36 7.83 1.00
CA SER A 88 11.98 6.50 1.03
C SER A 88 12.47 6.01 -0.33
N GLY A 89 12.15 6.71 -1.43
CA GLY A 89 12.56 6.34 -2.78
C GLY A 89 12.21 4.89 -3.11
N ASP A 90 13.22 4.11 -3.49
CA ASP A 90 13.07 2.71 -3.90
C ASP A 90 13.21 1.69 -2.76
N GLU A 91 13.21 2.12 -1.50
CA GLU A 91 13.43 1.23 -0.35
C GLU A 91 12.40 0.10 -0.28
N PHE A 92 11.11 0.37 -0.52
CA PHE A 92 10.08 -0.67 -0.51
C PHE A 92 10.37 -1.77 -1.54
N ALA A 93 10.70 -1.40 -2.78
CA ALA A 93 11.04 -2.36 -3.83
C ALA A 93 12.27 -3.18 -3.45
N LYS A 94 13.32 -2.56 -2.88
CA LYS A 94 14.51 -3.28 -2.41
C LYS A 94 14.18 -4.27 -1.29
N ILE A 95 13.34 -3.88 -0.34
CA ILE A 95 12.91 -4.74 0.78
C ILE A 95 12.08 -5.92 0.26
N ILE A 96 11.10 -5.66 -0.63
CA ILE A 96 10.27 -6.71 -1.22
C ILE A 96 11.14 -7.67 -2.03
N ALA A 97 12.02 -7.18 -2.89
CA ALA A 97 12.91 -8.03 -3.69
C ALA A 97 13.84 -8.88 -2.81
N GLN A 98 14.23 -8.38 -1.65
CA GLN A 98 15.06 -9.13 -0.70
C GLN A 98 14.27 -10.19 0.06
N GLN A 99 13.06 -9.88 0.52
CA GLN A 99 12.28 -10.76 1.41
C GLN A 99 11.35 -11.71 0.66
N LEU A 100 10.81 -11.28 -0.48
CA LEU A 100 9.87 -12.00 -1.34
C LEU A 100 10.39 -12.05 -2.79
N PRO A 101 11.59 -12.61 -3.04
CA PRO A 101 12.20 -12.57 -4.37
C PRO A 101 11.41 -13.30 -5.46
N ASN A 102 10.55 -14.26 -5.10
CA ASN A 102 9.73 -15.01 -6.06
C ASN A 102 8.36 -14.37 -6.28
N ASP A 103 8.00 -13.38 -5.47
CA ASP A 103 6.70 -12.72 -5.47
C ASP A 103 6.85 -11.20 -5.56
N PHE A 104 8.00 -10.73 -6.05
CA PHE A 104 8.32 -9.31 -6.12
C PHE A 104 7.26 -8.55 -6.92
N ASN A 105 6.72 -7.46 -6.34
CA ASN A 105 5.68 -6.63 -6.97
C ASN A 105 4.54 -7.44 -7.60
N SER A 106 4.12 -8.50 -6.91
CA SER A 106 2.94 -9.28 -7.27
C SER A 106 1.65 -8.47 -7.10
N ASP A 107 0.65 -8.84 -7.89
CA ASP A 107 -0.73 -8.36 -7.77
C ASP A 107 -1.47 -9.07 -6.61
N ASN A 108 -2.66 -8.61 -6.24
CA ASN A 108 -3.51 -9.22 -5.21
C ASN A 108 -4.71 -10.03 -5.74
N ASP A 109 -5.08 -9.87 -7.01
CA ASP A 109 -6.15 -10.67 -7.65
C ASP A 109 -5.78 -12.16 -7.77
N GLU A 110 -4.49 -12.47 -7.94
CA GLU A 110 -3.98 -13.83 -8.07
C GLU A 110 -2.62 -13.99 -7.40
N ASN A 111 -2.33 -15.21 -6.94
CA ASN A 111 -0.98 -15.64 -6.60
C ASN A 111 -0.24 -16.12 -7.88
N ASN A 112 1.09 -16.10 -7.87
CA ASN A 112 1.97 -16.32 -9.05
C ASN A 112 2.02 -15.14 -10.05
N SER A 113 1.75 -13.93 -9.58
CA SER A 113 1.76 -12.69 -10.36
C SER A 113 3.09 -11.92 -10.28
N PHE A 114 4.22 -12.65 -10.20
CA PHE A 114 5.56 -12.04 -10.08
C PHE A 114 5.76 -10.89 -11.08
N ASP A 115 6.13 -9.73 -10.54
CA ASP A 115 6.51 -8.52 -11.24
C ASP A 115 5.40 -7.89 -12.12
N GLN A 116 4.13 -8.24 -11.88
CA GLN A 116 2.99 -7.69 -12.64
C GLN A 116 2.68 -6.24 -12.28
N ARG A 117 3.14 -5.74 -11.12
CA ARG A 117 2.89 -4.36 -10.70
C ARG A 117 4.03 -3.41 -11.02
N SER A 118 5.21 -3.88 -11.43
CA SER A 118 6.37 -3.01 -11.64
C SER A 118 6.17 -1.97 -12.75
N ASP A 119 5.61 -2.38 -13.88
CA ASP A 119 5.21 -1.50 -14.98
C ASP A 119 3.90 -0.75 -14.70
N ASP A 120 3.19 -1.10 -13.63
CA ASP A 120 2.04 -0.36 -13.14
C ASP A 120 2.49 0.57 -11.98
N LYS A 121 1.90 0.44 -10.77
CA LYS A 121 2.13 1.36 -9.64
C LYS A 121 3.14 0.83 -8.60
N GLY A 122 3.73 -0.35 -8.82
CA GLY A 122 4.87 -0.88 -8.05
C GLY A 122 4.51 -1.49 -6.71
N ALA A 123 5.05 -0.92 -5.63
CA ALA A 123 4.82 -1.40 -4.27
C ALA A 123 3.49 -0.94 -3.68
N GLU A 124 2.85 0.08 -4.28
CA GLU A 124 1.52 0.61 -3.93
C GLU A 124 1.28 0.77 -2.42
N PRO A 125 2.00 1.71 -1.77
CA PRO A 125 1.67 2.10 -0.42
C PRO A 125 0.36 2.88 -0.41
N GLU A 126 -0.57 2.50 0.44
CA GLU A 126 -1.93 3.02 0.43
C GLU A 126 -2.31 3.58 1.81
N GLY A 127 -2.58 2.69 2.76
CA GLY A 127 -2.87 3.06 4.14
C GLY A 127 -1.62 3.47 4.91
N ILE A 128 -1.73 4.51 5.75
CA ILE A 128 -0.68 4.86 6.70
C ILE A 128 -1.25 5.31 8.04
N THR A 129 -0.64 4.84 9.13
CA THR A 129 -0.92 5.31 10.49
C THR A 129 0.36 5.49 11.30
N ILE A 130 0.29 6.32 12.34
CA ILE A 130 1.40 6.63 13.23
C ILE A 130 1.08 6.15 14.65
N GLY A 131 2.04 5.52 15.31
CA GLY A 131 1.93 5.11 16.71
C GLY A 131 3.15 5.45 17.53
N GLU A 132 2.96 5.80 18.80
CA GLU A 132 4.05 5.97 19.76
C GLU A 132 4.16 4.72 20.65
N ILE A 133 5.36 4.16 20.74
CA ILE A 133 5.69 3.01 21.59
C ILE A 133 6.98 3.35 22.34
N ASP A 134 6.92 3.36 23.68
CA ASP A 134 8.06 3.64 24.56
C ASP A 134 8.86 4.91 24.20
N GLY A 135 8.16 5.97 23.78
CA GLY A 135 8.75 7.26 23.39
C GLY A 135 9.37 7.29 22.00
N ARG A 136 9.19 6.23 21.20
CA ARG A 136 9.54 6.18 19.78
C ARG A 136 8.29 6.27 18.92
N ILE A 137 8.39 6.99 17.81
CA ILE A 137 7.30 7.18 16.86
C ILE A 137 7.52 6.24 15.68
N TYR A 138 6.51 5.45 15.33
CA TYR A 138 6.54 4.50 14.23
C TYR A 138 5.50 4.85 13.18
N ALA A 139 5.87 4.71 11.91
CA ALA A 139 4.95 4.70 10.79
C ALA A 139 4.68 3.27 10.35
N PHE A 140 3.40 2.92 10.24
CA PHE A 140 2.92 1.65 9.71
C PHE A 140 2.25 1.94 8.38
N ILE A 141 2.78 1.35 7.31
CA ILE A 141 2.37 1.63 5.93
C ILE A 141 1.89 0.32 5.30
N GLY A 142 0.62 0.24 4.92
CA GLY A 142 0.05 -0.88 4.19
C GLY A 142 0.45 -0.84 2.71
N LEU A 143 0.77 -2.01 2.15
CA LEU A 143 1.04 -2.16 0.71
C LEU A 143 -0.11 -2.96 0.08
N GLU A 144 -0.92 -2.32 -0.76
CA GLU A 144 -2.18 -2.87 -1.25
C GLU A 144 -1.99 -4.16 -2.07
N ARG A 145 -1.10 -4.13 -3.08
CA ARG A 145 -0.98 -5.25 -4.04
C ARG A 145 -0.17 -6.41 -3.48
N ILE A 146 1.12 -6.18 -3.24
CA ILE A 146 1.99 -7.22 -2.70
C ILE A 146 1.55 -7.68 -1.30
N GLY A 147 0.80 -6.83 -0.60
CA GLY A 147 0.33 -7.10 0.75
C GLY A 147 1.37 -6.74 1.80
N GLY A 148 0.95 -6.84 3.05
CA GLY A 148 1.79 -6.61 4.21
C GLY A 148 1.97 -5.14 4.59
N ILE A 149 2.80 -4.94 5.60
CA ILE A 149 2.96 -3.66 6.30
C ILE A 149 4.45 -3.37 6.44
N MET A 150 4.87 -2.23 5.89
CA MET A 150 6.18 -1.65 6.11
C MET A 150 6.17 -0.85 7.41
N VAL A 151 7.17 -1.05 8.27
CA VAL A 151 7.29 -0.34 9.54
C VAL A 151 8.60 0.41 9.60
N TYR A 152 8.51 1.71 9.87
CA TYR A 152 9.65 2.61 10.01
C TYR A 152 9.60 3.29 11.38
N ASP A 153 10.76 3.40 12.01
CA ASP A 153 10.93 4.34 13.11
C ASP A 153 11.15 5.73 12.53
N VAL A 154 10.21 6.63 12.81
CA VAL A 154 10.18 8.01 12.34
C VAL A 154 10.40 9.00 13.49
N THR A 155 10.93 8.55 14.63
CA THR A 155 11.26 9.40 15.79
C THR A 155 12.14 10.57 15.38
N ASN A 156 13.09 10.33 14.45
CA ASN A 156 13.75 11.40 13.70
C ASN A 156 13.16 11.49 12.29
N PRO A 157 12.25 12.45 12.02
CA PRO A 157 11.57 12.56 10.72
C PRO A 157 12.50 12.94 9.57
N LEU A 158 13.73 13.40 9.85
CA LEU A 158 14.74 13.69 8.84
C LEU A 158 15.60 12.49 8.47
N ASN A 159 15.54 11.42 9.28
CA ASN A 159 16.27 10.19 9.03
C ASN A 159 15.51 8.99 9.62
N PRO A 160 14.34 8.64 9.06
CA PRO A 160 13.65 7.41 9.38
C PRO A 160 14.52 6.17 9.18
N THR A 161 14.22 5.12 9.92
CA THR A 161 14.92 3.83 9.77
C THR A 161 13.93 2.70 9.65
N PHE A 162 14.11 1.86 8.62
CA PHE A 162 13.33 0.64 8.45
C PHE A 162 13.47 -0.29 9.68
N VAL A 163 12.34 -0.85 10.12
CA VAL A 163 12.26 -1.76 11.27
C VAL A 163 11.96 -3.17 10.80
N ILE A 164 10.84 -3.34 10.09
CA ILE A 164 10.38 -4.65 9.61
C ILE A 164 9.37 -4.48 8.47
N TYR A 165 9.29 -5.51 7.63
CA TYR A 165 8.19 -5.75 6.71
C TYR A 165 7.53 -7.06 7.16
N VAL A 166 6.23 -7.01 7.43
CA VAL A 166 5.43 -8.18 7.83
C VAL A 166 4.34 -8.41 6.81
N ASN A 167 4.18 -9.65 6.35
CA ASN A 167 3.17 -10.01 5.37
C ASN A 167 2.53 -11.35 5.77
N ASN A 168 1.22 -11.34 6.01
CA ASN A 168 0.45 -12.53 6.36
C ASN A 168 -0.14 -13.25 5.14
N ARG A 169 0.16 -12.79 3.92
CA ARG A 169 -0.25 -13.45 2.68
C ARG A 169 0.41 -14.82 2.54
N ASP A 170 -0.39 -15.82 2.22
CA ASP A 170 0.07 -17.12 1.78
C ASP A 170 0.09 -17.14 0.24
N PHE A 171 1.29 -17.03 -0.34
CA PHE A 171 1.52 -17.06 -1.78
C PHE A 171 1.28 -18.45 -2.42
N THR A 172 1.04 -19.48 -1.61
CA THR A 172 0.64 -20.82 -2.09
C THR A 172 -0.87 -21.04 -2.06
N GLY A 173 -1.62 -20.13 -1.46
CA GLY A 173 -3.08 -20.13 -1.45
C GLY A 173 -3.68 -19.58 -2.75
N GLU A 174 -5.00 -19.41 -2.76
CA GLU A 174 -5.76 -18.87 -3.89
C GLU A 174 -6.64 -17.72 -3.38
N PRO A 175 -6.43 -16.47 -3.84
CA PRO A 175 -7.23 -15.31 -3.43
C PRO A 175 -8.74 -15.52 -3.60
N GLU A 176 -9.15 -16.02 -4.77
CA GLU A 176 -10.57 -16.28 -5.10
C GLU A 176 -11.24 -17.30 -4.17
N LEU A 177 -10.46 -18.21 -3.56
CA LEU A 177 -10.95 -19.23 -2.64
C LEU A 177 -10.80 -18.81 -1.16
N GLY A 178 -10.25 -17.62 -0.89
CA GLY A 178 -10.02 -17.12 0.45
C GLY A 178 -8.95 -17.90 1.24
N THR A 179 -8.03 -18.56 0.54
CA THR A 179 -6.95 -19.35 1.18
C THR A 179 -5.60 -18.66 1.16
N ALA A 180 -5.51 -17.45 0.60
CA ALA A 180 -4.28 -16.66 0.47
C ALA A 180 -3.98 -15.76 1.69
N GLY A 181 -4.76 -15.80 2.76
CA GLY A 181 -4.55 -14.97 3.95
C GLY A 181 -4.94 -13.50 3.76
N ASP A 182 -4.12 -12.59 4.29
CA ASP A 182 -4.39 -11.14 4.27
C ASP A 182 -3.99 -10.54 2.91
N LEU A 183 -4.93 -9.83 2.25
CA LEU A 183 -4.74 -9.20 0.93
C LEU A 183 -5.30 -7.78 0.92
N ALA A 184 -4.62 -6.84 0.25
CA ALA A 184 -5.00 -5.42 0.19
C ALA A 184 -5.19 -4.73 1.55
N PRO A 185 -4.12 -4.57 2.35
CA PRO A 185 -4.15 -3.68 3.52
C PRO A 185 -4.46 -2.23 3.15
N GLU A 186 -5.68 -1.77 3.45
CA GLU A 186 -6.11 -0.38 3.18
C GLU A 186 -6.18 0.45 4.48
N GLY A 187 -7.00 0.00 5.43
CA GLY A 187 -7.29 0.73 6.66
C GLY A 187 -6.35 0.30 7.79
N LEU A 188 -5.61 1.25 8.35
CA LEU A 188 -4.71 1.01 9.49
C LEU A 188 -5.09 1.88 10.69
N LEU A 189 -5.19 1.26 11.87
CA LEU A 189 -5.44 1.94 13.13
C LEU A 189 -4.47 1.45 14.20
N PHE A 190 -3.65 2.36 14.71
CA PHE A 190 -2.85 2.12 15.90
C PHE A 190 -3.67 2.40 17.17
N ILE A 191 -3.58 1.50 18.16
CA ILE A 191 -4.16 1.67 19.50
C ILE A 191 -3.02 1.67 20.51
N SER A 192 -2.92 2.75 21.28
CA SER A 192 -1.88 2.91 22.29
C SER A 192 -2.00 1.87 23.42
N PRO A 193 -0.91 1.55 24.13
CA PRO A 193 -0.97 0.65 25.28
C PRO A 193 -1.99 1.11 26.35
N THR A 194 -2.18 2.41 26.53
CA THR A 194 -3.13 2.98 27.49
C THR A 194 -4.59 2.80 27.10
N GLU A 195 -4.87 2.65 25.81
CA GLU A 195 -6.23 2.45 25.27
C GLU A 195 -6.52 0.97 24.97
N SER A 196 -5.47 0.16 24.86
CA SER A 196 -5.58 -1.27 24.59
C SER A 196 -6.11 -2.05 25.82
N PRO A 197 -6.93 -3.10 25.61
CA PRO A 197 -7.47 -3.91 26.70
C PRO A 197 -6.42 -4.82 27.38
N ASN A 198 -5.28 -5.08 26.72
CA ASN A 198 -4.20 -5.92 27.23
C ASN A 198 -2.94 -5.12 27.61
N HIS A 199 -3.02 -3.79 27.60
CA HIS A 199 -1.89 -2.89 27.85
C HIS A 199 -0.69 -3.08 26.91
N GLN A 200 -0.93 -3.58 25.71
CA GLN A 200 0.06 -3.70 24.64
C GLN A 200 -0.30 -2.77 23.49
N PRO A 201 0.68 -2.19 22.78
CA PRO A 201 0.37 -1.46 21.56
C PRO A 201 -0.21 -2.42 20.51
N LEU A 202 -1.33 -2.03 19.90
CA LEU A 202 -2.00 -2.85 18.89
C LEU A 202 -2.05 -2.10 17.56
N LEU A 203 -1.95 -2.83 16.45
CA LEU A 203 -2.24 -2.34 15.12
C LEU A 203 -3.38 -3.18 14.53
N ILE A 204 -4.48 -2.52 14.18
CA ILE A 204 -5.60 -3.09 13.45
C ILE A 204 -5.40 -2.79 11.98
N VAL A 205 -5.54 -3.81 11.13
CA VAL A 205 -5.46 -3.68 9.67
C VAL A 205 -6.67 -4.31 9.04
N THR A 206 -7.34 -3.55 8.16
CA THR A 206 -8.43 -4.06 7.32
C THR A 206 -7.89 -4.40 5.95
N ASN A 207 -8.19 -5.60 5.48
CA ASN A 207 -7.71 -6.18 4.24
C ASN A 207 -8.89 -6.26 3.26
N GLU A 208 -8.97 -5.37 2.29
CA GLU A 208 -10.17 -5.16 1.46
C GLU A 208 -10.47 -6.38 0.60
N VAL A 209 -9.49 -6.84 -0.17
CA VAL A 209 -9.63 -7.96 -1.12
C VAL A 209 -9.95 -9.27 -0.41
N SER A 210 -9.30 -9.57 0.72
CA SER A 210 -9.61 -10.80 1.48
C SER A 210 -10.79 -10.65 2.45
N GLY A 211 -11.29 -9.43 2.68
CA GLY A 211 -12.37 -9.13 3.61
C GLY A 211 -12.03 -9.44 5.07
N THR A 212 -10.75 -9.53 5.42
CA THR A 212 -10.28 -9.86 6.77
C THR A 212 -9.94 -8.62 7.59
N THR A 213 -9.87 -8.78 8.91
CA THR A 213 -9.35 -7.74 9.82
C THR A 213 -8.37 -8.39 10.77
N THR A 214 -7.11 -7.95 10.70
CA THR A 214 -6.02 -8.54 11.47
C THR A 214 -5.59 -7.61 12.60
N LEU A 215 -5.46 -8.18 13.79
CA LEU A 215 -4.89 -7.51 14.95
C LEU A 215 -3.45 -7.99 15.16
N TYR A 216 -2.54 -7.03 15.21
CA TYR A 216 -1.14 -7.23 15.49
C TYR A 216 -0.81 -6.68 16.88
N SER A 217 -0.05 -7.44 17.67
CA SER A 217 0.62 -6.89 18.85
C SER A 217 2.00 -6.38 18.44
N VAL A 218 2.30 -5.12 18.74
CA VAL A 218 3.56 -4.49 18.31
C VAL A 218 4.62 -4.62 19.42
N GLY A 219 5.50 -5.61 19.33
CA GLY A 219 6.56 -5.83 20.34
C GLY A 219 7.76 -4.88 20.23
N THR A 220 8.53 -4.74 21.31
CA THR A 220 9.78 -3.93 21.36
C THR A 220 11.00 -4.63 20.75
N THR A 221 10.88 -5.90 20.39
CA THR A 221 11.85 -6.66 19.59
C THR A 221 11.16 -6.98 18.27
N SER A 222 11.84 -6.78 17.12
CA SER A 222 11.40 -6.91 15.72
C SER A 222 10.46 -8.09 15.37
N GLN A 223 9.32 -8.17 16.02
CA GLN A 223 8.34 -9.25 15.96
C GLN A 223 6.99 -8.55 16.07
N ILE A 224 6.30 -8.51 14.95
CA ILE A 224 4.89 -8.24 14.89
C ILE A 224 4.25 -9.63 14.77
N GLU A 225 3.60 -10.08 15.84
CA GLU A 225 2.89 -11.35 15.86
C GLU A 225 1.39 -11.09 15.67
N SER A 226 0.74 -11.89 14.82
CA SER A 226 -0.71 -11.91 14.74
C SER A 226 -1.27 -12.38 16.09
N VAL A 227 -2.27 -11.67 16.61
CA VAL A 227 -2.94 -12.09 17.84
C VAL A 227 -3.85 -13.27 17.49
N PRO A 228 -3.62 -14.48 18.06
CA PRO A 228 -4.51 -15.60 17.78
C PRO A 228 -5.92 -15.27 18.25
N GLU A 229 -6.92 -15.63 17.44
CA GLU A 229 -8.34 -15.44 17.80
C GLU A 229 -8.61 -16.04 19.18
N SER A 230 -8.90 -15.19 20.17
CA SER A 230 -9.45 -15.68 21.42
C SER A 230 -10.87 -16.18 21.14
N THR A 231 -11.12 -17.46 21.37
CA THR A 231 -12.46 -18.08 21.30
C THR A 231 -13.49 -17.39 22.20
N SER A 232 -13.06 -16.48 23.09
CA SER A 232 -13.92 -15.62 23.90
C SER A 232 -14.59 -14.45 23.17
N LEU A 233 -14.03 -13.92 22.08
CA LEU A 233 -14.58 -12.74 21.38
C LEU A 233 -15.82 -13.08 20.53
N LEU A 234 -15.89 -14.29 19.96
CA LEU A 234 -17.08 -14.78 19.24
C LEU A 234 -18.31 -14.89 20.15
N SER A 235 -18.12 -15.11 21.46
CA SER A 235 -19.23 -15.21 22.40
C SER A 235 -19.89 -13.85 22.70
N LEU A 236 -19.16 -12.74 22.54
CA LEU A 236 -19.66 -11.39 22.84
C LEU A 236 -20.42 -10.76 21.66
N LEU A 237 -19.98 -10.99 20.42
CA LEU A 237 -20.75 -10.60 19.22
C LEU A 237 -22.03 -11.43 19.05
N GLY A 238 -22.00 -12.72 19.40
CA GLY A 238 -23.21 -13.57 19.39
C GLY A 238 -24.28 -13.13 20.39
N LEU A 239 -23.89 -12.54 21.53
CA LEU A 239 -24.82 -12.09 22.58
C LEU A 239 -25.52 -10.76 22.20
N LEU A 240 -24.83 -9.85 21.50
CA LEU A 240 -25.39 -8.59 21.03
C LEU A 240 -26.40 -8.79 19.87
N ALA A 241 -26.15 -9.76 18.99
CA ALA A 241 -27.09 -10.11 17.92
C ALA A 241 -28.40 -10.74 18.46
N PHE A 242 -28.35 -11.45 19.59
CA PHE A 242 -29.54 -12.08 20.19
C PHE A 242 -30.43 -11.08 20.94
N LEU A 243 -29.87 -9.99 21.45
CA LEU A 243 -30.61 -8.96 22.19
C LEU A 243 -31.35 -7.94 21.28
N SER A 244 -30.99 -7.86 20.00
CA SER A 244 -31.66 -6.98 19.03
C SER A 244 -32.94 -7.59 18.41
N ARG A 245 -33.09 -8.92 18.42
CA ARG A 245 -34.22 -9.62 17.75
C ARG A 245 -35.50 -9.81 18.57
N LYS A 246 -35.59 -9.30 19.81
CA LYS A 246 -36.74 -9.58 20.69
C LYS A 246 -37.69 -8.40 20.98
N LYS A 247 -37.68 -7.36 20.13
CA LYS A 247 -38.69 -6.28 20.14
C LYS A 247 -39.27 -6.02 18.76
N SER A 248 -40.00 -7.00 18.21
CA SER A 248 -41.01 -6.76 17.15
C SER A 248 -41.89 -8.01 16.97
N SER A 249 -42.82 -8.23 17.91
CA SER A 249 -44.16 -8.80 17.73
C SER A 249 -44.86 -8.85 19.08
#